data_AF-A0A5C4XAE9-F1
#
_entry.id   AF-A0A5C4XAE9-F1
#
_cell.length_a   1.000
_cell.length_b   1.000
_cell.length_c   1.000
_cell.angle_alpha   90.00
_cell.angle_beta   90.00
_cell.angle_gamma   90.00
#
_symmetry.space_group_name_H-M   'P 1'
#
loop_
_entity.id
_entity.type
_entity.pdbx_description
1 polymer ?
#
loop_
_entity_poly.entity_id
_entity_poly.type
_entity_poly.pdbx_seq_one_letter_code
_entity_poly.pdbx_strand_id
1 'polypeptide(L)'
;MAAHDGLYRSTSDGVEGPVGQRRQDTMGFTVTGPGTFLGSGHPDTAVDPDLPNPLGLVVSRDSGQSWEQTSLGGQVDFHVLRARGDTVYGWDSISGQLLASDDAGHSWQARSDVAARDLAIDPYDPATVVATTAEGLQRSADGGRTWSVVAPSPLPVVVEWTDGGDLYGVEGDGAVLHSTDAGSSWDRIGDIGGSPEAITSQSPVPAAPTAADAPSADEAPTATVLHVAVAREGEHPSIATSRDGGRTFSEQALPDA
;
A
#
# COMPACT_ATOMS: atom_id res chain seq x y z
N MET A 1 6.75 2.36 7.02
CA MET A 1 6.22 0.98 7.05
C MET A 1 5.30 0.91 8.23
N ALA A 2 4.08 0.42 8.05
CA ALA A 2 3.14 0.19 9.14
C ALA A 2 3.15 -1.29 9.52
N ALA A 3 2.98 -1.60 10.80
CA ALA A 3 2.96 -2.95 11.34
C ALA A 3 1.97 -3.04 12.51
N HIS A 4 1.74 -4.26 12.98
CA HIS A 4 0.86 -4.58 14.10
C HIS A 4 1.33 -4.04 15.47
N ASP A 5 2.52 -3.44 15.51
CA ASP A 5 3.14 -2.93 16.72
C ASP A 5 3.68 -1.50 16.55
N GLY A 6 3.28 -0.81 15.48
CA GLY A 6 3.57 0.61 15.26
C GLY A 6 3.93 0.99 13.82
N LEU A 7 4.22 2.27 13.64
CA LEU A 7 4.77 2.81 12.39
C LEU A 7 6.28 2.93 12.52
N TYR A 8 7.01 2.55 11.47
CA TYR A 8 8.47 2.57 11.43
C TYR A 8 8.98 3.30 10.18
N ARG A 9 10.09 4.02 10.33
CA ARG A 9 10.80 4.69 9.23
C ARG A 9 11.86 3.76 8.66
N SER A 10 11.81 3.51 7.36
CA SER A 10 12.92 2.87 6.65
C SER A 10 13.98 3.91 6.31
N THR A 11 15.25 3.61 6.60
CA THR A 11 16.42 4.42 6.31
C THR A 11 17.45 3.57 5.55
N SER A 12 18.50 4.20 5.00
CA SER A 12 19.60 3.47 4.36
C SER A 12 20.31 2.51 5.31
N ASP A 13 20.29 2.81 6.60
CA ASP A 13 21.09 2.14 7.62
C ASP A 13 20.26 1.12 8.42
N GLY A 14 18.94 1.07 8.19
CA GLY A 14 18.04 0.17 8.91
C GLY A 14 16.61 0.68 8.98
N VAL A 15 15.98 0.39 10.11
CA VAL A 15 14.61 0.78 10.43
C VAL A 15 14.64 1.47 11.78
N GLU A 16 13.96 2.61 11.87
CA GLU A 16 13.86 3.43 13.08
C GLU A 16 12.40 3.49 13.55
N GLY A 17 12.18 3.39 14.86
CA GLY A 17 10.86 3.56 15.44
C GLY A 17 10.67 2.84 16.77
N PRO A 18 9.41 2.72 17.24
CA PRO A 18 8.21 3.21 16.57
C PRO A 18 8.16 4.75 16.48
N VAL A 19 7.65 5.27 15.36
CA VAL A 19 7.42 6.70 15.11
C VAL A 19 6.42 7.23 16.13
N GLY A 20 6.68 8.42 16.68
CA GLY A 20 5.85 9.00 17.73
C GLY A 20 5.93 8.27 19.08
N GLN A 21 6.77 7.24 19.22
CA GLN A 21 6.82 6.34 20.40
C GLN A 21 5.48 5.64 20.66
N ARG A 22 4.74 5.33 19.59
CA ARG A 22 3.40 4.72 19.65
C ARG A 22 3.40 3.34 19.04
N ARG A 23 2.81 2.36 19.73
CA ARG A 23 2.69 0.97 19.29
C ARG A 23 1.27 0.63 18.85
N GLN A 24 0.63 1.56 18.13
CA GLN A 24 -0.68 1.35 17.56
C GLN A 24 -0.64 0.15 16.61
N ASP A 25 -1.56 -0.78 16.76
CA ASP A 25 -1.74 -1.91 15.85
C ASP A 25 -2.32 -1.38 14.54
N THR A 26 -1.47 -1.24 13.54
CA THR A 26 -1.85 -0.62 12.27
C THR A 26 -2.24 -1.71 11.27
N MET A 27 -3.53 -1.84 11.03
CA MET A 27 -4.12 -2.84 10.14
C MET A 27 -4.23 -2.36 8.69
N GLY A 28 -4.53 -1.08 8.51
CA GLY A 28 -4.63 -0.42 7.20
C GLY A 28 -3.82 0.85 7.20
N PHE A 29 -3.08 1.11 6.13
CA PHE A 29 -2.21 2.28 6.04
C PHE A 29 -2.01 2.71 4.58
N THR A 30 -2.04 4.02 4.33
CA THR A 30 -1.68 4.57 3.03
C THR A 30 -1.09 5.98 3.17
N VAL A 31 -0.17 6.32 2.28
CA VAL A 31 0.44 7.66 2.20
C VAL A 31 -0.33 8.48 1.17
N THR A 32 -0.93 9.59 1.59
CA THR A 32 -1.73 10.46 0.70
C THR A 32 -1.00 11.74 0.30
N GLY A 33 0.14 12.04 0.94
CA GLY A 33 1.01 13.14 0.56
C GLY A 33 2.21 13.26 1.49
N PRO A 34 3.09 14.26 1.27
CA PRO A 34 4.23 14.52 2.13
C PRO A 34 3.80 14.68 3.59
N GLY A 35 4.23 13.73 4.43
CA GLY A 35 3.90 13.69 5.86
C GLY A 35 2.42 13.51 6.19
N THR A 36 1.55 13.22 5.20
CA THR A 36 0.12 13.00 5.41
C THR A 36 -0.23 11.55 5.12
N PHE A 37 -0.72 10.86 6.14
CA PHE A 37 -1.03 9.42 6.10
C PHE A 37 -2.47 9.19 6.55
N LEU A 38 -3.10 8.17 5.98
CA LEU A 38 -4.32 7.59 6.52
C LEU A 38 -4.00 6.24 7.14
N GLY A 39 -4.71 5.90 8.21
CA GLY A 39 -4.53 4.65 8.94
C GLY A 39 -5.84 4.07 9.47
N SER A 40 -5.79 2.81 9.84
CA SER A 40 -6.84 2.06 10.56
C SER A 40 -6.19 0.98 11.43
N GLY A 41 -6.95 0.45 12.39
CA GLY A 41 -6.52 -0.63 13.28
C GLY A 41 -6.92 -0.37 14.72
N HIS A 42 -6.05 -0.66 15.69
CA HIS A 42 -6.37 -0.59 17.11
C HIS A 42 -5.44 0.37 17.88
N PRO A 43 -5.95 1.10 18.89
CA PRO A 43 -5.15 2.07 19.63
C PRO A 43 -4.01 1.42 20.41
N ASP A 44 -2.93 2.18 20.62
CA ASP A 44 -1.98 1.89 21.68
C ASP A 44 -2.64 2.19 23.04
N THR A 45 -3.30 1.18 23.61
CA THR A 45 -4.06 1.32 24.87
C THR A 45 -3.21 1.74 26.08
N ALA A 46 -1.87 1.63 26.01
CA ALA A 46 -1.00 2.13 27.07
C ALA A 46 -0.84 3.66 27.02
N VAL A 47 -0.98 4.25 25.83
CA VAL A 47 -0.85 5.71 25.61
C VAL A 47 -2.23 6.37 25.54
N ASP A 48 -3.16 5.80 24.79
CA ASP A 48 -4.51 6.35 24.57
C ASP A 48 -5.61 5.34 24.93
N PRO A 49 -5.81 5.01 26.22
CA PRO A 49 -6.76 3.98 26.65
C PRO A 49 -8.23 4.30 26.34
N ASP A 50 -8.56 5.57 26.10
CA ASP A 50 -9.93 6.04 25.91
C ASP A 50 -10.34 6.13 24.42
N LEU A 51 -9.42 5.87 23.49
CA LEU A 51 -9.75 5.88 22.07
C LEU A 51 -10.65 4.70 21.69
N PRO A 52 -11.53 4.87 20.68
CA PRO A 52 -12.31 3.76 20.15
C PRO A 52 -11.42 2.62 19.67
N ASN A 53 -11.90 1.41 19.82
CA ASN A 53 -11.22 0.20 19.41
C ASN A 53 -12.22 -0.71 18.67
N PRO A 54 -12.12 -0.86 17.34
CA PRO A 54 -11.08 -0.33 16.44
C PRO A 54 -11.15 1.21 16.28
N LEU A 55 -10.09 1.80 15.76
CA LEU A 55 -9.95 3.26 15.56
C LEU A 55 -10.81 3.81 14.41
N GLY A 56 -11.31 2.95 13.52
CA GLY A 56 -11.90 3.39 12.26
C GLY A 56 -10.85 4.03 11.34
N LEU A 57 -11.21 5.11 10.64
CA LEU A 57 -10.26 5.88 9.87
C LEU A 57 -9.59 6.95 10.75
N VAL A 58 -8.27 6.92 10.81
CA VAL A 58 -7.43 7.97 11.42
C VAL A 58 -6.54 8.64 10.39
N VAL A 59 -6.14 9.89 10.67
CA VAL A 59 -5.23 10.68 9.83
C VAL A 59 -4.04 11.16 10.64
N SER A 60 -2.87 11.12 10.04
CA SER A 60 -1.67 11.82 10.51
C SER A 60 -1.29 12.90 9.51
N ARG A 61 -0.87 14.06 10.01
CA ARG A 61 -0.38 15.20 9.20
C ARG A 61 1.06 15.60 9.54
N ASP A 62 1.73 14.78 10.34
CA ASP A 62 3.07 15.04 10.87
C ASP A 62 4.00 13.83 10.67
N SER A 63 3.81 13.09 9.58
CA SER A 63 4.55 11.87 9.24
C SER A 63 4.42 10.76 10.28
N GLY A 64 3.23 10.60 10.86
CA GLY A 64 2.89 9.51 11.78
C GLY A 64 3.27 9.74 13.23
N GLN A 65 3.71 10.95 13.61
CA GLN A 65 4.06 11.28 15.00
C GLN A 65 2.80 11.34 15.88
N SER A 66 1.69 11.85 15.32
CA SER A 66 0.38 11.86 15.94
C SER A 66 -0.73 11.49 14.96
N TRP A 67 -1.85 11.06 15.52
CA TRP A 67 -3.02 10.57 14.78
C TRP A 67 -4.29 11.17 15.35
N GLU A 68 -5.20 11.54 14.46
CA GLU A 68 -6.53 12.04 14.80
C GLU A 68 -7.59 11.15 14.16
N GLN A 69 -8.67 10.87 14.87
CA GLN A 69 -9.80 10.14 14.30
C GLN A 69 -10.53 11.01 13.27
N THR A 70 -10.66 10.48 12.05
CA THR A 70 -11.41 11.11 10.95
C THR A 70 -12.88 10.68 10.96
N SER A 71 -13.13 9.38 11.03
CA SER A 71 -14.49 8.81 10.98
C SER A 71 -14.51 7.34 11.43
N LEU A 72 -15.72 6.79 11.61
CA LEU A 72 -15.97 5.36 11.85
C LEU A 72 -15.26 4.73 13.07
N GLY A 73 -14.83 5.52 14.05
CA GLY A 73 -14.26 5.01 15.30
C GLY A 73 -15.21 4.04 16.00
N GLY A 74 -14.67 2.88 16.37
CA GLY A 74 -15.38 1.76 16.99
C GLY A 74 -16.28 0.96 16.04
N GLN A 75 -16.30 1.27 14.75
CA GLN A 75 -17.25 0.69 13.80
C GLN A 75 -16.60 -0.19 12.73
N VAL A 76 -15.42 0.17 12.23
CA VAL A 76 -14.73 -0.55 11.15
C VAL A 76 -13.27 -0.81 11.50
N ASP A 77 -12.74 -1.89 10.95
CA ASP A 77 -11.32 -2.22 10.98
C ASP A 77 -10.83 -2.50 9.56
N PHE A 78 -10.37 -1.44 8.89
CA PHE A 78 -9.87 -1.56 7.51
C PHE A 78 -8.52 -2.28 7.49
N HIS A 79 -8.51 -3.49 6.92
CA HIS A 79 -7.28 -4.26 6.67
C HIS A 79 -6.67 -3.94 5.30
N VAL A 80 -7.49 -3.41 4.39
CA VAL A 80 -7.01 -2.80 3.15
C VAL A 80 -7.47 -1.37 3.13
N LEU A 81 -6.53 -0.44 2.93
CA LEU A 81 -6.81 0.99 2.83
C LEU A 81 -5.99 1.57 1.68
N ARG A 82 -6.66 2.22 0.73
CA ARG A 82 -6.05 2.89 -0.42
C ARG A 82 -6.73 4.22 -0.67
N ALA A 83 -5.96 5.21 -1.09
CA ALA A 83 -6.48 6.53 -1.37
C ALA A 83 -5.83 7.15 -2.61
N ARG A 84 -6.62 7.94 -3.34
CA ARG A 84 -6.20 8.71 -4.50
C ARG A 84 -6.97 10.03 -4.52
N GLY A 85 -6.28 11.14 -4.24
CA GLY A 85 -6.96 12.42 -3.98
C GLY A 85 -7.94 12.29 -2.83
N ASP A 86 -9.19 12.72 -3.04
CA ASP A 86 -10.26 12.61 -2.03
C ASP A 86 -10.95 11.24 -2.03
N THR A 87 -10.67 10.37 -2.99
CA THR A 87 -11.25 9.03 -3.04
C THR A 87 -10.48 8.08 -2.12
N VAL A 88 -11.19 7.39 -1.23
CA VAL A 88 -10.63 6.40 -0.31
C VAL A 88 -11.43 5.11 -0.41
N TYR A 89 -10.76 3.98 -0.59
CA TYR A 89 -11.34 2.64 -0.50
C TYR A 89 -10.80 1.93 0.74
N GLY A 90 -11.71 1.32 1.49
CA GLY A 90 -11.40 0.54 2.69
C GLY A 90 -12.13 -0.79 2.66
N TRP A 91 -11.41 -1.91 2.74
CA TRP A 91 -12.02 -3.23 2.97
C TRP A 91 -12.10 -3.48 4.47
N ASP A 92 -13.31 -3.55 5.01
CA ASP A 92 -13.57 -3.71 6.43
C ASP A 92 -13.59 -5.18 6.82
N SER A 93 -12.67 -5.59 7.69
CA SER A 93 -12.53 -6.98 8.12
C SER A 93 -13.68 -7.46 9.01
N ILE A 94 -14.42 -6.53 9.63
CA ILE A 94 -15.55 -6.84 10.51
C ILE A 94 -16.78 -7.24 9.69
N SER A 95 -17.15 -6.41 8.71
CA SER A 95 -18.33 -6.66 7.87
C SER A 95 -18.03 -7.49 6.62
N GLY A 96 -16.77 -7.56 6.18
CA GLY A 96 -16.35 -8.16 4.91
C GLY A 96 -16.69 -7.29 3.69
N GLN A 97 -17.10 -6.03 3.90
CA GLN A 97 -17.53 -5.14 2.84
C GLN A 97 -16.40 -4.21 2.38
N LEU A 98 -16.41 -3.90 1.08
CA LEU A 98 -15.70 -2.77 0.54
C LEU A 98 -16.53 -1.50 0.76
N LEU A 99 -15.93 -0.53 1.44
CA LEU A 99 -16.46 0.81 1.62
C LEU A 99 -15.66 1.78 0.73
N ALA A 100 -16.33 2.82 0.24
CA ALA A 100 -15.69 3.92 -0.46
C ALA A 100 -16.16 5.27 0.07
N SER A 101 -15.24 6.21 0.10
CA SER A 101 -15.45 7.63 0.36
C SER A 101 -15.00 8.44 -0.85
N ASP A 102 -15.74 9.50 -1.15
CA ASP A 102 -15.43 10.47 -2.21
C ASP A 102 -15.08 11.85 -1.61
N ASP A 103 -14.85 11.92 -0.29
CA ASP A 103 -14.65 13.15 0.49
C ASP A 103 -13.54 12.98 1.56
N ALA A 104 -12.43 12.36 1.17
CA ALA A 104 -11.23 12.14 2.00
C ALA A 104 -11.50 11.36 3.30
N GLY A 105 -12.51 10.47 3.27
CA GLY A 105 -12.86 9.61 4.39
C GLY A 105 -13.82 10.23 5.40
N HIS A 106 -14.48 11.34 5.09
CA HIS A 106 -15.45 11.97 5.98
C HIS A 106 -16.82 11.27 5.97
N SER A 107 -17.25 10.77 4.81
CA SER A 107 -18.46 9.97 4.65
C SER A 107 -18.21 8.73 3.78
N TRP A 108 -18.99 7.68 4.01
CA TRP A 108 -18.74 6.36 3.44
C TRP A 108 -20.00 5.73 2.87
N GLN A 109 -19.80 4.95 1.80
CA GLN A 109 -20.83 4.14 1.16
C GLN A 109 -20.32 2.71 1.06
N ALA A 110 -21.09 1.74 1.55
CA ALA A 110 -20.85 0.34 1.23
C ALA A 110 -21.02 0.13 -0.28
N ARG A 111 -20.10 -0.61 -0.91
CA ARG A 111 -20.05 -0.80 -2.36
C ARG A 111 -20.37 -2.23 -2.77
N SER A 112 -19.64 -3.20 -2.21
CA SER A 112 -19.75 -4.62 -2.55
C SER A 112 -19.13 -5.47 -1.45
N ASP A 113 -19.33 -6.79 -1.55
CA ASP A 113 -18.77 -7.79 -0.66
C ASP A 113 -17.55 -8.49 -1.31
N VAL A 114 -16.78 -7.76 -2.14
CA VAL A 114 -15.57 -8.32 -2.75
C VAL A 114 -14.59 -8.73 -1.66
N ALA A 115 -14.13 -9.99 -1.70
CA ALA A 115 -13.15 -10.52 -0.76
C ALA A 115 -11.73 -10.10 -1.17
N ALA A 116 -11.48 -8.79 -1.16
CA ALA A 116 -10.20 -8.22 -1.57
C ALA A 116 -9.14 -8.53 -0.52
N ARG A 117 -8.03 -9.13 -0.96
CA ARG A 117 -6.80 -9.24 -0.16
C ARG A 117 -5.97 -7.97 -0.25
N ASP A 118 -5.93 -7.36 -1.42
CA ASP A 118 -5.30 -6.08 -1.66
C ASP A 118 -6.03 -5.29 -2.76
N LEU A 119 -5.80 -3.98 -2.83
CA LEU A 119 -6.43 -3.08 -3.78
C LEU A 119 -5.40 -2.14 -4.41
N ALA A 120 -5.65 -1.73 -5.66
CA ALA A 120 -4.98 -0.57 -6.27
C ALA A 120 -5.97 0.27 -7.09
N ILE A 121 -5.79 1.59 -7.03
CA ILE A 121 -6.69 2.58 -7.65
C ILE A 121 -6.02 3.12 -8.90
N ASP A 122 -6.75 3.18 -10.01
CA ASP A 122 -6.25 3.79 -11.24
C ASP A 122 -5.88 5.26 -10.99
N PRO A 123 -4.64 5.67 -11.33
CA PRO A 123 -4.15 7.01 -11.08
C PRO A 123 -4.90 8.11 -11.84
N TYR A 124 -5.55 7.75 -12.96
CA TYR A 124 -6.22 8.66 -13.89
C TYR A 124 -7.74 8.65 -13.73
N ASP A 125 -8.31 7.58 -13.19
CA ASP A 125 -9.74 7.44 -12.92
C ASP A 125 -9.99 6.68 -11.61
N PRO A 126 -10.18 7.36 -10.46
CA PRO A 126 -10.39 6.70 -9.17
C PRO A 126 -11.65 5.81 -9.07
N ALA A 127 -12.55 5.83 -10.06
CA ALA A 127 -13.65 4.85 -10.17
C ALA A 127 -13.17 3.49 -10.70
N THR A 128 -12.01 3.45 -11.35
CA THR A 128 -11.36 2.22 -11.78
C THR A 128 -10.46 1.70 -10.66
N VAL A 129 -10.72 0.47 -10.21
CA VAL A 129 -10.00 -0.17 -9.10
C VAL A 129 -9.74 -1.63 -9.46
N VAL A 130 -8.58 -2.15 -9.08
CA VAL A 130 -8.28 -3.59 -9.14
C VAL A 130 -8.17 -4.16 -7.74
N ALA A 131 -8.58 -5.42 -7.60
CA ALA A 131 -8.53 -6.17 -6.35
C ALA A 131 -7.85 -7.52 -6.58
N THR A 132 -6.95 -7.89 -5.67
CA THR A 132 -6.47 -9.27 -5.60
C THR A 132 -7.47 -10.10 -4.80
N THR A 133 -7.85 -11.26 -5.34
CA THR A 133 -8.83 -12.16 -4.70
C THR A 133 -8.38 -13.61 -4.84
N ALA A 134 -9.00 -14.53 -4.11
CA ALA A 134 -8.70 -15.97 -4.22
C ALA A 134 -9.05 -16.52 -5.61
N GLU A 135 -9.98 -15.89 -6.32
CA GLU A 135 -10.38 -16.20 -7.69
C GLU A 135 -9.49 -15.53 -8.75
N GLY A 136 -8.46 -14.79 -8.32
CA GLY A 136 -7.56 -14.02 -9.18
C GLY A 136 -7.81 -12.53 -9.16
N LEU A 137 -7.22 -11.81 -10.10
CA LEU A 137 -7.38 -10.36 -10.20
C LEU A 137 -8.80 -10.01 -10.69
N GLN A 138 -9.46 -9.12 -9.96
CA GLN A 138 -10.75 -8.55 -10.36
C GLN A 138 -10.61 -7.05 -10.60
N ARG A 139 -11.38 -6.51 -11.55
CA ARG A 139 -11.42 -5.09 -11.88
C ARG A 139 -12.83 -4.54 -11.75
N SER A 140 -12.94 -3.36 -11.16
CA SER A 140 -14.12 -2.51 -11.17
C SER A 140 -13.85 -1.26 -11.99
N ALA A 141 -14.87 -0.75 -12.66
CA ALA A 141 -14.85 0.51 -13.40
C ALA A 141 -15.96 1.49 -12.91
N ASP A 142 -16.59 1.16 -11.77
CA ASP A 142 -17.71 1.91 -11.22
C ASP A 142 -17.55 2.15 -9.71
N GLY A 143 -16.32 2.28 -9.27
CA GLY A 143 -15.94 2.59 -7.88
C GLY A 143 -16.24 1.45 -6.91
N GLY A 144 -15.92 0.22 -7.33
CA GLY A 144 -16.05 -0.99 -6.52
C GLY A 144 -17.48 -1.49 -6.34
N ARG A 145 -18.46 -1.01 -7.13
CA ARG A 145 -19.86 -1.45 -7.04
C ARG A 145 -20.06 -2.77 -7.76
N THR A 146 -19.42 -2.94 -8.92
CA THR A 146 -19.39 -4.19 -9.69
C THR A 146 -17.97 -4.57 -10.05
N TRP A 147 -17.73 -5.88 -10.17
CA TRP A 147 -16.43 -6.47 -10.42
C TRP A 147 -16.48 -7.46 -11.57
N SER A 148 -15.41 -7.51 -12.34
CA SER A 148 -15.21 -8.49 -13.41
C SER A 148 -13.84 -9.15 -13.23
N VAL A 149 -13.78 -10.47 -13.39
CA VAL A 149 -12.51 -11.19 -13.42
C VAL A 149 -11.70 -10.76 -14.64
N VAL A 150 -10.42 -10.48 -14.42
CA VAL A 150 -9.47 -10.18 -15.50
C VAL A 150 -8.92 -11.49 -16.05
N ALA A 151 -8.95 -11.70 -17.37
CA ALA A 151 -8.56 -12.96 -18.00
C ALA A 151 -7.52 -12.76 -19.11
N PRO A 152 -6.43 -13.57 -19.17
CA PRO A 152 -6.05 -14.60 -18.19
C PRO A 152 -5.73 -13.97 -16.83
N SER A 153 -6.14 -14.62 -15.75
CA SER A 153 -6.07 -14.03 -14.41
C SER A 153 -4.74 -14.37 -13.76
N PRO A 154 -3.85 -13.39 -13.51
CA PRO A 154 -2.74 -13.62 -12.59
C PRO A 154 -3.29 -13.81 -11.17
N LEU A 155 -2.49 -14.41 -10.29
CA LEU A 155 -2.84 -14.58 -8.87
C LEU A 155 -1.89 -13.78 -7.96
N PRO A 156 -1.76 -12.45 -8.16
CA PRO A 156 -0.95 -11.64 -7.28
C PRO A 156 -1.58 -11.62 -5.89
N VAL A 157 -0.73 -11.67 -4.87
CA VAL A 157 -1.11 -11.50 -3.46
C VAL A 157 -1.28 -10.01 -3.16
N VAL A 158 -0.36 -9.19 -3.66
CA VAL A 158 -0.34 -7.73 -3.50
C VAL A 158 -0.28 -7.04 -4.86
N VAL A 159 -0.84 -5.84 -4.96
CA VAL A 159 -0.95 -5.08 -6.22
C VAL A 159 -0.72 -3.58 -5.99
N GLU A 160 -0.05 -2.93 -6.94
CA GLU A 160 0.26 -1.50 -6.89
C GLU A 160 0.08 -0.85 -8.25
N TRP A 161 -0.68 0.25 -8.30
CA TRP A 161 -0.83 1.07 -9.49
C TRP A 161 -0.01 2.35 -9.32
N THR A 162 0.99 2.51 -10.18
CA THR A 162 1.89 3.66 -10.13
C THR A 162 1.21 4.94 -10.61
N ASP A 163 1.76 6.09 -10.26
CA ASP A 163 1.33 7.39 -10.82
C ASP A 163 1.52 7.48 -12.35
N GLY A 164 2.43 6.67 -12.88
CA GLY A 164 2.73 6.57 -14.31
C GLY A 164 1.74 5.70 -15.10
N GLY A 165 0.76 5.07 -14.44
CA GLY A 165 -0.26 4.25 -15.11
C GLY A 165 0.11 2.77 -15.22
N ASP A 166 1.32 2.39 -14.85
CA ASP A 166 1.76 1.00 -14.80
C ASP A 166 1.22 0.30 -13.57
N LEU A 167 0.87 -0.97 -13.72
CA LEU A 167 0.39 -1.84 -12.65
C LEU A 167 1.43 -2.94 -12.37
N TYR A 168 1.73 -3.14 -11.09
CA TYR A 168 2.61 -4.19 -10.61
C TYR A 168 1.85 -5.14 -9.70
N GLY A 169 2.13 -6.43 -9.81
CA GLY A 169 1.59 -7.47 -8.94
C GLY A 169 2.71 -8.38 -8.47
N VAL A 170 2.63 -8.92 -7.26
CA VAL A 170 3.57 -9.93 -6.78
C VAL A 170 2.79 -11.17 -6.34
N GLU A 171 3.10 -12.31 -6.94
CA GLU A 171 2.46 -13.60 -6.62
C GLU A 171 3.03 -14.21 -5.34
N GLY A 172 2.35 -15.21 -4.79
CA GLY A 172 2.72 -15.83 -3.51
C GLY A 172 4.06 -16.56 -3.52
N ASP A 173 4.56 -16.93 -4.71
CA ASP A 173 5.90 -17.51 -4.89
C ASP A 173 7.01 -16.44 -5.04
N GLY A 174 6.64 -15.15 -5.05
CA GLY A 174 7.56 -14.02 -5.22
C GLY A 174 7.71 -13.52 -6.65
N ALA A 175 6.99 -14.12 -7.62
CA ALA A 175 7.02 -13.64 -9.00
C ALA A 175 6.52 -12.19 -9.11
N VAL A 176 7.31 -11.32 -9.73
CA VAL A 176 6.90 -9.94 -10.01
C VAL A 176 6.35 -9.83 -11.42
N LEU A 177 5.11 -9.35 -11.50
CA LEU A 177 4.36 -9.13 -12.71
C LEU A 177 4.24 -7.62 -12.99
N HIS A 178 4.28 -7.24 -14.26
CA HIS A 178 4.10 -5.87 -14.72
C HIS A 178 3.09 -5.81 -15.86
N SER A 179 2.23 -4.80 -15.81
CA SER A 179 1.21 -4.51 -16.83
C SER A 179 1.24 -3.02 -17.17
N THR A 180 1.07 -2.74 -18.47
CA THR A 180 0.97 -1.38 -19.03
C THR A 180 -0.42 -1.09 -19.62
N ASP A 181 -1.37 -2.02 -19.43
CA ASP A 181 -2.71 -1.99 -20.03
C ASP A 181 -3.82 -2.24 -18.99
N ALA A 182 -3.64 -1.65 -17.80
CA ALA A 182 -4.58 -1.71 -16.68
C ALA A 182 -4.90 -3.15 -16.23
N GLY A 183 -3.90 -4.03 -16.28
CA GLY A 183 -3.98 -5.42 -15.87
C GLY A 183 -4.54 -6.37 -16.92
N SER A 184 -4.83 -5.92 -18.15
CA SER A 184 -5.39 -6.79 -19.20
C SER A 184 -4.39 -7.86 -19.66
N SER A 185 -3.10 -7.54 -19.65
CA SER A 185 -2.01 -8.47 -19.88
C SER A 185 -0.84 -8.18 -18.94
N TRP A 186 -0.02 -9.22 -18.69
CA TRP A 186 1.05 -9.21 -17.70
C TRP A 186 2.30 -9.88 -18.21
N ASP A 187 3.44 -9.25 -17.95
CA ASP A 187 4.77 -9.81 -18.14
C ASP A 187 5.38 -10.17 -16.78
N ARG A 188 5.94 -11.37 -16.62
CA ARG A 188 6.80 -11.69 -15.47
C ARG A 188 8.17 -11.07 -15.69
N ILE A 189 8.54 -10.12 -14.84
CA ILE A 189 9.72 -9.26 -15.03
C ILE A 189 10.82 -9.46 -13.98
N GLY A 190 10.49 -10.07 -12.85
CA GLY A 190 11.42 -10.22 -11.73
C GLY A 190 10.91 -11.19 -10.68
N ASP A 191 11.65 -11.24 -9.58
CA ASP A 191 11.38 -12.14 -8.46
C ASP A 191 11.94 -11.54 -7.16
N ILE A 192 11.14 -11.54 -6.10
CA ILE A 192 11.56 -11.06 -4.77
C ILE A 192 12.13 -12.19 -3.90
N GLY A 193 12.05 -13.45 -4.34
CA GLY A 193 12.60 -14.62 -3.67
C GLY A 193 11.87 -15.06 -2.41
N GLY A 194 10.63 -14.59 -2.16
CA GLY A 194 9.85 -14.90 -0.96
C GLY A 194 8.39 -14.44 -1.10
N SER A 195 7.60 -14.60 -0.05
CA SER A 195 6.18 -14.23 -0.06
C SER A 195 6.03 -12.72 0.14
N PRO A 196 5.27 -12.01 -0.72
CA PRO A 196 5.01 -10.59 -0.52
C PRO A 196 3.94 -10.37 0.55
N GLU A 197 4.15 -9.37 1.40
CA GLU A 197 3.18 -8.92 2.41
C GLU A 197 2.59 -7.55 2.08
N ALA A 198 3.37 -6.68 1.45
CA ALA A 198 2.92 -5.36 0.98
C ALA A 198 3.81 -4.88 -0.16
N ILE A 199 3.28 -4.02 -1.02
CA ILE A 199 4.02 -3.34 -2.09
C ILE A 199 3.68 -1.85 -2.07
N THR A 200 4.66 -1.01 -2.42
CA THR A 200 4.44 0.40 -2.73
C THR A 200 5.40 0.85 -3.82
N SER A 201 4.94 1.77 -4.65
CA SER A 201 5.74 2.40 -5.69
C SER A 201 6.09 3.84 -5.33
N GLN A 202 7.21 4.31 -5.87
CA GLN A 202 7.57 5.72 -5.88
C GLN A 202 7.91 6.11 -7.31
N SER A 203 7.32 7.22 -7.74
CA SER A 203 7.78 7.91 -8.94
C SER A 203 9.26 8.26 -8.78
N PRO A 204 10.10 8.09 -9.82
CA PRO A 204 11.50 8.45 -9.72
C PRO A 204 11.62 9.93 -9.34
N VAL A 205 12.33 10.20 -8.24
CA VAL A 205 12.67 11.57 -7.86
C VAL A 205 13.84 11.98 -8.76
N PRO A 206 13.68 13.00 -9.64
CA PRO A 206 14.84 13.52 -10.37
C PRO A 206 15.87 13.97 -9.33
N ALA A 207 17.13 13.57 -9.51
CA ALA A 207 18.19 13.99 -8.60
C ALA A 207 18.14 15.51 -8.45
N ALA A 208 18.09 16.01 -7.21
CA ALA A 208 18.20 17.44 -6.97
C ALA A 208 19.49 17.92 -7.66
N PRO A 209 19.48 19.04 -8.40
CA PRO A 209 20.69 19.52 -9.06
C PRO A 209 21.70 19.87 -7.97
N THR A 210 22.65 18.97 -7.71
CA THR A 210 23.81 19.29 -6.89
C THR A 210 24.68 20.24 -7.70
N ALA A 211 25.10 21.33 -7.06
CA ALA A 211 25.96 22.30 -7.68
C ALA A 211 27.23 21.63 -8.23
N ALA A 212 27.52 21.90 -9.50
CA ALA A 212 28.76 21.68 -10.26
C ALA A 212 29.11 20.28 -10.82
N ASP A 213 28.42 19.18 -10.47
CA ASP A 213 28.71 17.84 -11.03
C ASP A 213 27.45 16.98 -11.29
N ALA A 214 26.32 17.60 -11.64
CA ALA A 214 25.11 16.85 -11.96
C ALA A 214 25.31 15.98 -13.21
N PRO A 215 24.91 14.68 -13.19
CA PRO A 215 24.91 13.86 -14.39
C PRO A 215 24.03 14.50 -15.47
N SER A 216 24.35 14.25 -16.75
CA SER A 216 23.52 14.76 -17.85
C SER A 216 22.07 14.30 -17.68
N ALA A 217 21.09 15.08 -18.15
CA ALA A 217 19.67 14.79 -17.98
C ALA A 217 19.22 13.38 -18.49
N ASP A 218 20.07 12.69 -19.24
CA ASP A 218 19.90 11.31 -19.72
C ASP A 218 20.26 10.21 -18.69
N GLU A 219 20.76 10.56 -17.49
CA GLU A 219 21.17 9.60 -16.44
C GLU A 219 20.30 9.63 -15.17
N ALA A 220 19.24 10.46 -15.12
CA ALA A 220 18.28 10.40 -14.03
C ALA A 220 17.54 9.05 -14.04
N PRO A 221 17.25 8.41 -12.89
CA PRO A 221 16.47 7.18 -12.89
C PRO A 221 15.11 7.47 -13.53
N THR A 222 14.82 6.84 -14.67
CA THR A 222 13.51 6.94 -15.34
C THR A 222 12.56 5.83 -14.90
N ALA A 223 13.06 4.85 -14.14
CA ALA A 223 12.31 3.68 -13.75
C ALA A 223 11.63 3.90 -12.39
N THR A 224 10.40 3.39 -12.28
CA THR A 224 9.67 3.26 -11.02
C THR A 224 10.52 2.54 -9.97
N VAL A 225 10.55 3.09 -8.75
CA VAL A 225 11.14 2.42 -7.59
C VAL A 225 10.04 1.62 -6.91
N LEU A 226 10.29 0.34 -6.63
CA LEU A 226 9.37 -0.52 -5.90
C LEU A 226 9.98 -0.92 -4.57
N HIS A 227 9.15 -0.90 -3.52
CA HIS A 227 9.47 -1.50 -2.23
C HIS A 227 8.44 -2.59 -1.93
N VAL A 228 8.93 -3.78 -1.61
CA VAL A 228 8.09 -4.94 -1.30
C VAL A 228 8.52 -5.47 0.06
N ALA A 229 7.57 -5.60 0.98
CA ALA A 229 7.81 -6.31 2.23
C ALA A 229 7.75 -7.82 1.96
N VAL A 230 8.77 -8.56 2.41
CA VAL A 230 8.97 -9.97 2.09
C VAL A 230 9.04 -10.80 3.37
N ALA A 231 8.30 -11.89 3.39
CA ALA A 231 8.34 -12.92 4.41
C ALA A 231 8.94 -14.22 3.86
N ARG A 232 9.73 -14.90 4.69
CA ARG A 232 10.31 -16.22 4.39
C ARG A 232 10.24 -17.12 5.61
N GLU A 233 10.02 -18.40 5.36
CA GLU A 233 9.95 -19.39 6.43
C GLU A 233 11.32 -19.52 7.12
N GLY A 234 11.37 -19.25 8.42
CA GLY A 234 12.59 -19.36 9.23
C GLY A 234 13.56 -18.19 9.11
N GLU A 235 13.20 -17.10 8.42
CA GLU A 235 14.00 -15.89 8.31
C GLU A 235 13.27 -14.66 8.87
N HIS A 236 14.03 -13.61 9.18
CA HIS A 236 13.46 -12.32 9.58
C HIS A 236 12.81 -11.64 8.38
N PRO A 237 11.69 -10.92 8.57
CA PRO A 237 11.08 -10.18 7.49
C PRO A 237 12.04 -9.11 6.94
N SER A 238 11.88 -8.77 5.68
CA SER A 238 12.79 -7.87 4.96
C SER A 238 12.03 -6.94 4.02
N ILE A 239 12.73 -5.92 3.51
CA ILE A 239 12.26 -5.08 2.41
C ILE A 239 13.14 -5.33 1.19
N ALA A 240 12.52 -5.84 0.13
CA ALA A 240 13.10 -5.89 -1.20
C ALA A 240 12.85 -4.56 -1.91
N THR A 241 13.91 -3.91 -2.39
CA THR A 241 13.84 -2.64 -3.12
C THR A 241 14.36 -2.82 -4.54
N SER A 242 13.52 -2.48 -5.52
CA SER A 242 13.91 -2.39 -6.93
C SER A 242 14.03 -0.92 -7.34
N ARG A 243 15.06 -0.62 -8.13
CA ARG A 243 15.30 0.72 -8.72
C ARG A 243 15.28 0.69 -10.25
N ASP A 244 14.90 -0.43 -10.83
CA ASP A 244 14.90 -0.69 -12.27
C ASP A 244 13.54 -1.17 -12.79
N GLY A 245 12.46 -0.77 -12.10
CA GLY A 245 11.08 -1.09 -12.47
C GLY A 245 10.72 -2.55 -12.20
N GLY A 246 11.22 -3.14 -11.12
CA GLY A 246 10.86 -4.48 -10.65
C GLY A 246 11.65 -5.63 -11.26
N ARG A 247 12.76 -5.36 -11.97
CA ARG A 247 13.57 -6.42 -12.63
C ARG A 247 14.58 -7.04 -11.67
N THR A 248 15.22 -6.21 -10.86
CA THR A 248 16.17 -6.66 -9.83
C THR A 248 15.86 -6.01 -8.49
N PHE A 249 16.18 -6.72 -7.40
CA PHE A 249 15.93 -6.29 -6.03
C PHE A 249 17.20 -6.39 -5.19
N SER A 250 17.43 -5.35 -4.38
CA SER A 250 18.33 -5.40 -3.23
C SER A 250 17.50 -5.56 -1.96
N GLU A 251 18.00 -6.31 -0.99
CA GLU A 251 17.24 -6.64 0.22
C GLU A 251 17.85 -6.02 1.48
N GLN A 252 16.98 -5.60 2.39
CA GLN A 252 17.33 -5.10 3.71
C GLN A 252 16.47 -5.81 4.75
N ALA A 253 17.11 -6.58 5.64
CA ALA A 253 16.43 -7.23 6.75
C ALA A 253 15.88 -6.18 7.73
N LEU A 254 14.69 -6.45 8.27
CA LEU A 254 14.13 -5.67 9.38
C LEU A 254 14.80 -6.11 10.69
N PRO A 255 15.04 -5.18 11.64
CA PRO A 255 15.55 -5.54 12.96
C PRO A 255 14.52 -6.37 13.75
N ASP A 256 14.99 -7.09 14.77
CA ASP A 256 14.13 -7.83 15.70
C ASP A 256 13.13 -6.90 16.39
N ALA A 257 11.87 -7.36 16.50
CA ALA A 257 10.77 -6.68 17.18
C ALA A 257 10.94 -6.68 18.72
#